data_AF-A0A8H7V9M4-F1
#
_entry.id   AF-A0A8H7V9M4-F1
#
_cell.length_a   1.000
_cell.length_b   1.000
_cell.length_c   1.000
_cell.angle_alpha   90.00
_cell.angle_beta   90.00
_cell.angle_gamma   90.00
#
_symmetry.space_group_name_H-M   'P 1'
#
loop_
_entity.id
_entity.type
_entity.pdbx_description
1 polymer ?
#
loop_
_entity_poly.entity_id
_entity_poly.type
_entity_poly.pdbx_seq_one_letter_code
_entity_poly.pdbx_strand_id
1 'polypeptide(L)'
;MECNTCGKKLKNTDSVLKDHNYNLHINEVFVGESFLAVSRINGRFTCHICKKVMKTTSGFRSHMVKHGLKMSIQLDKSLPQSKKSLEDFEDVSTDNISPRDSICHIPPEELNIKDSPKNNKKRKLLSYSQTILASSDSVTADTQEQTDKLMIAKLGRWVPIIYESEGEQHGLLTSARSATTLLQESSDSGPWKKPATDIDPTTGVPSYKEHCDSDYLIEHIKSKSQAAKKLSETCHEELTLEQSNILNQDWLEYPHLRYCGSQMLAGAILVEGPNSILLNTVEPYSRDPLLDAHYEKFTTGQSTFPTSLGIYGFLSICLVDTQDGRKLIIGTRTCNFLITSSMRLDVHSINLGPSTTHFTPTKKTRLFLDKASLDIVKTMLQEETINKCQQMPILYQLRQLRSKFDCLSTYTKCRASSSFTSHPFLQPTTIWTLSSQNGSSSNLINLSQDKIGALIFRTLAVQVSRYGAHASLDRVAVDEVAALTKSRSTSAIFQNIHRLFDNKEEIDIIGNSALNSQLTDLANSINKKKDDEKKVQSIIDELYD
;
A
#
# COMPACT_ATOMS: atom_id res chain seq x y z
N MET A 1 60.34 10.93 1.49
CA MET A 1 59.09 10.32 0.99
C MET A 1 58.50 11.17 -0.12
N GLU A 2 57.77 10.57 -1.05
CA GLU A 2 57.08 11.26 -2.14
C GLU A 2 55.57 11.11 -1.98
N CYS A 3 54.79 12.16 -2.26
CA CYS A 3 53.33 12.08 -2.21
C CYS A 3 52.80 11.38 -3.46
N ASN A 4 52.10 10.26 -3.29
CA ASN A 4 51.54 9.46 -4.39
C ASN A 4 50.50 10.22 -5.24
N THR A 5 49.89 11.30 -4.72
CA THR A 5 48.86 12.07 -5.43
C THR A 5 49.44 13.18 -6.30
N CYS A 6 50.58 13.77 -5.93
CA CYS A 6 51.13 14.95 -6.64
C CYS A 6 52.64 14.91 -6.91
N GLY A 7 53.33 13.82 -6.59
CA GLY A 7 54.76 13.63 -6.85
C GLY A 7 55.70 14.54 -6.04
N LYS A 8 55.18 15.26 -5.04
CA LYS A 8 56.01 16.21 -4.26
C LYS A 8 56.92 15.45 -3.30
N LYS A 9 58.24 15.69 -3.42
CA LYS A 9 59.24 15.21 -2.44
C LYS A 9 59.07 15.95 -1.11
N LEU A 10 58.81 15.20 -0.05
CA LEU A 10 58.62 15.69 1.31
C LEU A 10 59.76 15.20 2.22
N LYS A 11 60.05 15.99 3.27
CA LYS A 11 60.97 15.61 4.35
C LYS A 11 60.52 14.27 4.95
N ASN A 12 61.47 13.43 5.34
CA ASN A 12 61.30 11.98 5.50
C ASN A 12 60.58 11.58 6.81
N THR A 13 59.36 12.06 7.05
CA THR A 13 58.52 11.67 8.19
C THR A 13 57.06 11.45 7.79
N ASP A 14 56.43 10.41 8.33
CA ASP A 14 55.02 10.08 8.05
C ASP A 14 54.04 11.19 8.46
N SER A 15 54.37 11.95 9.50
CA SER A 15 53.57 13.08 9.97
C SER A 15 53.48 14.20 8.93
N VAL A 16 54.58 14.49 8.23
CA VAL A 16 54.62 15.52 7.18
C VAL A 16 53.86 15.07 5.93
N LEU A 17 53.89 13.77 5.62
CA LEU A 17 53.10 13.21 4.52
C LEU A 17 51.58 13.24 4.84
N LYS A 18 51.18 12.90 6.07
CA LYS A 18 49.78 12.98 6.52
C LYS A 18 49.27 14.42 6.49
N ASP A 19 50.03 15.38 7.00
CA ASP A 19 49.63 16.79 7.00
C ASP A 19 49.56 17.36 5.56
N HIS A 20 50.48 16.96 4.68
CA HIS A 20 50.43 17.29 3.26
C HIS A 20 49.16 16.78 2.60
N ASN A 21 48.83 15.50 2.79
CA ASN A 21 47.63 14.88 2.20
C ASN A 21 46.35 15.53 2.74
N TYR A 22 46.28 15.77 4.05
CA TYR A 22 45.15 16.43 4.68
C TYR A 22 44.93 17.84 4.11
N ASN A 23 45.99 18.64 3.97
CA ASN A 23 45.85 20.03 3.59
C ASN A 23 45.62 20.29 2.10
N LEU A 24 46.13 19.42 1.22
CA LEU A 24 46.16 19.67 -0.22
C LEU A 24 45.33 18.71 -1.05
N HIS A 25 45.06 17.48 -0.57
CA HIS A 25 44.40 16.44 -1.37
C HIS A 25 42.99 16.08 -0.91
N ILE A 26 42.49 16.73 0.15
CA ILE A 26 41.08 16.63 0.53
C ILE A 26 40.26 17.53 -0.38
N ASN A 27 39.43 16.90 -1.21
CA ASN A 27 38.62 17.56 -2.23
C ASN A 27 37.25 18.00 -1.71
N GLU A 28 36.75 17.39 -0.64
CA GLU A 28 35.44 17.70 -0.08
C GLU A 28 35.46 17.65 1.45
N VAL A 29 34.78 18.60 2.07
CA VAL A 29 34.59 18.68 3.52
C VAL A 29 33.13 19.00 3.84
N PHE A 30 32.65 18.57 5.00
CA PHE A 30 31.28 18.82 5.44
C PHE A 30 31.27 19.82 6.58
N VAL A 31 30.41 20.84 6.50
CA VAL A 31 30.38 21.96 7.45
C VAL A 31 29.02 22.05 8.14
N GLY A 32 29.05 22.27 9.46
CA GLY A 32 27.86 22.45 10.29
C GLY A 32 27.12 21.14 10.59
N GLU A 33 26.00 21.25 11.30
CA GLU A 33 25.16 20.10 11.68
C GLU A 33 24.34 19.55 10.50
N SER A 34 24.14 20.37 9.45
CA SER A 34 23.47 19.98 8.20
C SER A 34 24.37 19.23 7.22
N PHE A 35 25.64 18.99 7.56
CA PHE A 35 26.64 18.36 6.69
C PHE A 35 26.68 19.00 5.29
N LEU A 36 26.72 20.33 5.21
CA LEU A 36 26.84 21.01 3.91
C LEU A 36 28.18 20.62 3.27
N ALA A 37 28.11 19.96 2.12
CA ALA A 37 29.27 19.58 1.33
C ALA A 37 29.92 20.80 0.69
N VAL A 38 31.19 21.05 1.00
CA VAL A 38 32.00 22.11 0.42
C VAL A 38 33.15 21.46 -0.35
N SER A 39 33.06 21.55 -1.67
CA SER A 39 34.08 21.04 -2.58
C SER A 39 35.20 22.05 -2.81
N ARG A 40 36.41 21.53 -3.04
CA ARG A 40 37.61 22.28 -3.38
C ARG A 40 37.59 22.57 -4.87
N ILE A 41 37.51 23.84 -5.25
CA ILE A 41 37.51 24.29 -6.64
C ILE A 41 38.84 25.00 -6.92
N ASN A 42 39.53 24.61 -8.00
CA ASN A 42 40.85 25.17 -8.37
C ASN A 42 41.87 25.15 -7.22
N GLY A 43 41.87 24.07 -6.43
CA GLY A 43 42.78 23.88 -5.29
C GLY A 43 42.45 24.71 -4.06
N ARG A 44 41.28 25.37 -3.99
CA ARG A 44 40.89 26.24 -2.87
C ARG A 44 39.48 25.94 -2.36
N PHE A 45 39.24 26.20 -1.08
CA PHE A 45 37.92 26.24 -0.48
C PHE A 45 37.45 27.69 -0.34
N THR A 46 36.17 27.93 -0.63
CA THR A 46 35.54 29.24 -0.47
C THR A 46 34.50 29.17 0.62
N CYS A 47 34.61 30.06 1.62
CA CYS A 47 33.61 30.17 2.68
C CYS A 47 32.30 30.71 2.11
N HIS A 48 31.18 30.04 2.37
CA HIS A 48 29.90 30.46 1.84
C HIS A 48 29.32 31.67 2.59
N ILE A 49 29.74 31.88 3.84
CA ILE A 49 29.29 32.96 4.73
C ILE A 49 29.97 34.29 4.39
N CYS A 50 31.31 34.33 4.38
CA CYS A 50 32.06 35.57 4.19
C CYS A 50 32.86 35.64 2.88
N LYS A 51 32.70 34.65 1.99
CA LYS A 51 33.37 34.53 0.68
C LYS A 51 34.91 34.50 0.72
N LYS A 52 35.52 34.36 1.91
CA LYS A 52 36.96 34.21 2.07
C LYS A 52 37.46 32.90 1.46
N VAL A 53 38.61 32.95 0.77
CA VAL A 53 39.20 31.82 0.07
C VAL A 53 40.41 31.27 0.82
N MET A 54 40.52 29.95 0.96
CA MET A 54 41.58 29.26 1.70
C MET A 54 42.20 28.14 0.86
N LYS A 55 43.53 28.04 0.90
CA LYS A 55 44.30 27.07 0.11
C LYS A 55 44.47 25.72 0.81
N THR A 56 44.24 25.65 2.11
CA THR A 56 44.52 24.45 2.93
C THR A 56 43.29 24.03 3.71
N THR A 57 43.10 22.72 3.89
CA THR A 57 41.98 22.16 4.67
C THR A 57 42.03 22.60 6.14
N SER A 58 43.22 22.67 6.76
CA SER A 58 43.40 23.20 8.13
C SER A 58 42.97 24.66 8.23
N GLY A 59 43.45 25.52 7.32
CA GLY A 59 43.04 26.92 7.24
C GLY A 59 41.53 27.09 7.07
N PHE A 60 40.89 26.23 6.27
CA PHE A 60 39.43 26.21 6.12
C PHE A 60 38.72 25.82 7.43
N ARG A 61 39.18 24.76 8.10
CA ARG A 61 38.67 24.33 9.40
C ARG A 61 38.74 25.43 10.45
N SER A 62 39.91 26.03 10.64
CA SER A 62 40.11 27.10 11.64
C SER A 62 39.24 28.32 11.34
N HIS A 63 38.96 28.59 10.06
CA HIS A 63 38.06 29.65 9.68
C HIS A 63 36.58 29.33 9.99
N MET A 64 36.12 28.09 9.77
CA MET A 64 34.76 27.67 10.13
C MET A 64 34.49 27.79 11.63
N VAL A 65 35.48 27.50 12.47
CA VAL A 65 35.37 27.70 13.93
C VAL A 65 35.07 29.16 14.29
N LYS A 66 35.58 30.14 13.53
CA LYS A 66 35.25 31.57 13.74
C LYS A 66 33.80 31.92 13.41
N HIS A 67 33.12 31.07 12.64
CA HIS A 67 31.68 31.16 12.38
C HIS A 67 30.85 30.26 13.32
N GLY A 68 31.46 29.64 14.33
CA GLY A 68 30.77 28.71 15.23
C GLY A 68 30.44 27.36 14.59
N LEU A 69 31.01 27.03 13.42
CA LEU A 69 30.70 25.82 12.67
C LEU A 69 31.80 24.76 12.82
N LYS A 70 31.36 23.50 13.01
CA LYS A 70 32.26 22.33 12.99
C LYS A 70 32.46 21.85 11.54
N MET A 71 33.64 21.30 11.26
CA MET A 71 33.97 20.70 9.97
C MET A 71 34.36 19.24 10.15
N SER A 72 33.83 18.35 9.33
CA SER A 72 34.15 16.93 9.29
C SER A 72 34.59 16.49 7.89
N ILE A 73 35.27 15.36 7.81
CA ILE A 73 35.77 14.76 6.56
C ILE A 73 35.36 13.29 6.65
N GLN A 74 34.60 12.78 5.68
CA GLN A 74 34.35 11.34 5.59
C GLN A 74 35.65 10.66 5.15
N LEU A 75 36.21 9.80 6.00
CA LEU A 75 37.22 8.83 5.58
C LEU A 75 36.51 7.50 5.32
N ASP A 76 36.72 6.94 4.13
CA ASP A 76 36.28 5.60 3.75
C ASP A 76 36.73 4.55 4.78
N LYS A 77 35.79 3.66 5.12
CA LYS A 77 35.95 2.58 6.09
C LYS A 77 36.64 1.37 5.43
N SER A 78 37.86 1.07 5.86
CA SER A 78 38.43 -0.28 5.78
C SER A 78 39.21 -0.61 7.07
N LEU A 79 38.49 -1.26 8.02
CA LEU A 79 38.86 -2.24 9.09
C LEU A 79 40.18 -2.09 9.93
N PRO A 80 40.32 -2.73 11.12
CA PRO A 80 39.41 -2.87 12.27
C PRO A 80 40.08 -2.59 13.66
N GLN A 81 39.25 -2.46 14.70
CA GLN A 81 39.53 -2.62 16.16
C GLN A 81 40.53 -1.70 16.89
N SER A 82 40.07 -1.06 17.98
CA SER A 82 40.32 -1.51 19.38
C SER A 82 40.08 -0.41 20.42
N LYS A 83 39.67 -0.86 21.62
CA LYS A 83 39.33 -0.11 22.84
C LYS A 83 40.50 0.66 23.45
N LYS A 84 40.19 1.73 24.21
CA LYS A 84 40.67 2.12 25.57
C LYS A 84 40.60 3.66 25.73
N SER A 85 39.72 4.19 26.59
CA SER A 85 39.88 4.47 28.05
C SER A 85 40.87 5.60 28.37
N LEU A 86 40.46 6.50 29.27
CA LEU A 86 41.16 7.52 30.10
C LEU A 86 40.41 8.87 29.96
N GLU A 87 39.56 9.28 30.89
CA GLU A 87 39.78 9.74 32.28
C GLU A 87 40.64 11.02 32.41
N ASP A 88 40.05 11.96 33.16
CA ASP A 88 40.57 13.10 33.94
C ASP A 88 41.08 14.36 33.23
N PHE A 89 40.45 15.52 33.53
CA PHE A 89 40.88 16.37 34.66
C PHE A 89 39.89 17.53 34.92
N GLU A 90 39.97 18.01 36.17
CA GLU A 90 39.05 18.80 36.98
C GLU A 90 38.92 20.31 36.66
N ASP A 91 37.73 20.83 36.97
CA ASP A 91 37.39 21.97 37.86
C ASP A 91 38.44 23.05 38.18
N VAL A 92 38.05 24.33 38.01
CA VAL A 92 38.25 25.43 38.99
C VAL A 92 37.21 26.54 38.74
N SER A 93 36.49 26.87 39.81
CA SER A 93 35.52 27.96 40.03
C SER A 93 36.20 29.30 40.40
N THR A 94 35.49 30.42 40.21
CA THR A 94 35.13 31.43 41.26
C THR A 94 34.62 32.77 40.68
N ASP A 95 33.36 33.07 41.00
CA ASP A 95 32.83 34.25 41.70
C ASP A 95 33.00 35.71 41.21
N ASN A 96 31.82 36.37 41.04
CA ASN A 96 31.28 37.51 41.82
C ASN A 96 30.74 38.78 41.08
N ILE A 97 29.42 38.98 41.24
CA ILE A 97 28.67 40.18 41.72
C ILE A 97 28.67 41.50 40.90
N SER A 98 27.50 41.81 40.29
CA SER A 98 26.59 43.00 40.36
C SER A 98 27.15 44.38 40.86
N PRO A 99 26.62 45.57 40.44
CA PRO A 99 25.18 45.87 40.41
C PRO A 99 24.62 46.83 39.33
N ARG A 100 23.28 46.78 39.28
CA ARG A 100 22.24 47.64 38.67
C ARG A 100 22.64 49.04 38.18
N ASP A 101 22.03 49.45 37.07
CA ASP A 101 21.22 50.66 37.01
C ASP A 101 20.12 50.58 35.94
N SER A 102 18.91 50.98 36.35
CA SER A 102 17.70 51.10 35.54
C SER A 102 17.66 52.49 34.90
N ILE A 103 17.49 52.60 33.58
CA ILE A 103 16.96 53.83 32.96
C ILE A 103 15.93 53.47 31.88
N CYS A 104 14.79 54.16 31.99
CA CYS A 104 13.58 54.13 31.20
C CYS A 104 13.73 54.29 29.69
N HIS A 105 12.70 53.78 29.02
CA HIS A 105 12.25 54.05 27.65
C HIS A 105 12.28 55.53 27.24
N ILE A 106 12.73 55.78 26.01
CA ILE A 106 12.17 56.78 25.07
C ILE A 106 12.25 56.15 23.66
N PRO A 107 11.14 55.89 22.95
CA PRO A 107 11.16 55.63 21.52
C PRO A 107 11.16 56.96 20.73
N PRO A 108 11.79 57.06 19.55
CA PRO A 108 11.65 58.24 18.69
C PRO A 108 10.25 58.32 18.08
N GLU A 109 9.85 59.56 17.84
CA GLU A 109 8.53 60.07 17.47
C GLU A 109 7.88 59.45 16.23
N GLU A 110 6.54 59.43 16.32
CA GLU A 110 5.55 59.12 15.31
C GLU A 110 5.81 59.78 13.96
N LEU A 111 5.89 58.97 12.90
CA LEU A 111 5.53 59.40 11.54
C LEU A 111 4.11 58.94 11.25
N ASN A 112 3.16 59.72 11.76
CA ASN A 112 1.76 59.67 11.38
C ASN A 112 1.61 60.20 9.94
N ILE A 113 1.35 59.32 8.98
CA ILE A 113 0.78 59.69 7.68
C ILE A 113 -0.51 58.91 7.47
N LYS A 114 -1.60 59.58 7.89
CA LYS A 114 -2.96 59.62 7.34
C LYS A 114 -3.56 58.31 6.84
N ASP A 115 -4.57 57.88 7.59
CA ASP A 115 -5.64 56.98 7.20
C ASP A 115 -6.12 57.25 5.75
N SER A 116 -6.00 56.21 4.93
CA SER A 116 -6.85 56.06 3.74
C SER A 116 -8.00 55.12 4.09
N PRO A 117 -9.22 55.38 3.59
CA PRO A 117 -10.43 54.73 4.11
C PRO A 117 -10.43 53.23 3.80
N LYS A 118 -10.79 52.47 4.84
CA LYS A 118 -11.08 51.03 4.83
C LYS A 118 -11.98 50.67 3.65
N ASN A 119 -11.41 50.03 2.64
CA ASN A 119 -12.16 49.13 1.77
C ASN A 119 -12.22 47.77 2.46
N ASN A 120 -13.30 47.54 3.22
CA ASN A 120 -13.65 46.22 3.76
C ASN A 120 -14.04 45.26 2.62
N LYS A 121 -13.06 44.82 1.83
CA LYS A 121 -13.13 43.54 1.14
C LYS A 121 -12.60 42.51 2.13
N LYS A 122 -13.41 41.53 2.53
CA LYS A 122 -12.95 40.37 3.33
C LYS A 122 -11.67 39.83 2.67
N ARG A 123 -10.49 40.02 3.30
CA ARG A 123 -9.22 39.47 2.80
C ARG A 123 -9.36 37.95 2.70
N LYS A 124 -9.10 37.41 1.52
CA LYS A 124 -9.20 35.96 1.25
C LYS A 124 -8.16 35.24 2.12
N LEU A 125 -8.59 34.24 2.88
CA LEU A 125 -7.71 33.41 3.71
C LEU A 125 -6.66 32.74 2.83
N LEU A 126 -5.39 32.78 3.24
CA LEU A 126 -4.31 32.11 2.51
C LEU A 126 -4.61 30.60 2.39
N SER A 127 -4.37 30.05 1.21
CA SER A 127 -4.48 28.61 0.98
C SER A 127 -3.27 27.86 1.56
N TYR A 128 -3.36 26.54 1.67
CA TYR A 128 -2.30 25.69 2.21
C TYR A 128 -0.95 25.95 1.54
N SER A 129 -0.90 25.90 0.20
CA SER A 129 0.33 26.19 -0.56
C SER A 129 0.77 27.64 -0.42
N GLN A 130 -0.18 28.59 -0.43
CA GLN A 130 0.15 30.01 -0.25
C GLN A 130 0.71 30.31 1.14
N THR A 131 0.26 29.63 2.18
CA THR A 131 0.81 29.77 3.54
C THR A 131 2.24 29.25 3.61
N ILE A 132 2.55 28.13 2.95
CA ILE A 132 3.94 27.62 2.87
C ILE A 132 4.83 28.60 2.12
N LEU A 133 4.38 29.09 0.96
CA LEU A 133 5.14 30.06 0.19
C LEU A 133 5.31 31.39 0.93
N ALA A 134 4.28 31.87 1.62
CA ALA A 134 4.35 33.09 2.43
C ALA A 134 5.29 32.96 3.63
N SER A 135 5.31 31.80 4.29
CA SER A 135 6.21 31.54 5.42
C SER A 135 7.70 31.48 5.03
N SER A 136 7.98 31.43 3.73
CA SER A 136 9.33 31.35 3.16
C SER A 136 9.61 32.48 2.16
N ASP A 137 8.81 33.55 2.17
CA ASP A 137 8.89 34.71 1.27
C ASP A 137 8.98 34.36 -0.22
N SER A 138 8.37 33.24 -0.62
CA SER A 138 8.49 32.66 -1.96
C SER A 138 7.20 32.76 -2.79
N VAL A 139 6.20 33.54 -2.34
CA VAL A 139 4.91 33.70 -3.05
C VAL A 139 5.08 34.27 -4.46
N THR A 140 6.07 35.13 -4.64
CA THR A 140 6.38 35.79 -5.93
C THR A 140 7.62 35.21 -6.59
N ALA A 141 8.18 34.12 -6.06
CA ALA A 141 9.33 33.44 -6.64
C ALA A 141 8.95 32.76 -7.97
N ASP A 142 9.93 32.32 -8.74
CA ASP A 142 9.66 31.55 -9.95
C ASP A 142 9.06 30.16 -9.63
N THR A 143 8.49 29.51 -10.64
CA THR A 143 7.77 28.24 -10.46
C THR A 143 8.65 27.12 -9.90
N GLN A 144 9.95 27.11 -10.24
CA GLN A 144 10.87 26.10 -9.72
C GLN A 144 11.12 26.33 -8.24
N GLU A 145 11.43 27.57 -7.84
CA GLU A 145 11.65 27.90 -6.44
C GLU A 145 10.39 27.65 -5.60
N GLN A 146 9.20 28.02 -6.09
CA GLN A 146 7.94 27.71 -5.40
C GLN A 146 7.75 26.20 -5.18
N THR A 147 8.07 25.39 -6.20
CA THR A 147 7.98 23.93 -6.12
C THR A 147 8.96 23.37 -5.09
N ASP A 148 10.18 23.88 -5.06
CA ASP A 148 11.22 23.46 -4.11
C ASP A 148 10.82 23.77 -2.67
N LYS A 149 10.24 24.95 -2.39
CA LYS A 149 9.78 25.31 -1.03
C LYS A 149 8.64 24.43 -0.55
N LEU A 150 7.68 24.12 -1.42
CA LEU A 150 6.60 23.18 -1.12
C LEU A 150 7.16 21.78 -0.81
N MET A 151 8.16 21.34 -1.57
CA MET A 151 8.85 20.07 -1.34
C MET A 151 9.60 20.04 -0.01
N ILE A 152 10.32 21.11 0.34
CA ILE A 152 11.05 21.22 1.61
C ILE A 152 10.09 21.17 2.80
N ALA A 153 8.98 21.92 2.76
CA ALA A 153 8.00 21.91 3.84
C ALA A 153 7.40 20.53 4.06
N LYS A 154 7.14 19.81 2.95
CA LYS A 154 6.67 18.43 2.98
C LYS A 154 7.72 17.45 3.52
N LEU A 155 8.98 17.56 3.10
CA LEU A 155 10.09 16.71 3.60
C LEU A 155 10.30 16.91 5.11
N GLY A 156 10.21 18.15 5.59
CA GLY A 156 10.26 18.49 7.02
C GLY A 156 9.01 18.06 7.81
N ARG A 157 7.95 17.57 7.13
CA ARG A 157 6.63 17.30 7.69
C ARG A 157 6.08 18.51 8.47
N TRP A 158 6.35 19.70 7.96
CA TRP A 158 5.89 20.93 8.60
C TRP A 158 4.42 21.18 8.29
N VAL A 159 3.72 21.69 9.29
CA VAL A 159 2.30 22.04 9.23
C VAL A 159 2.20 23.57 9.10
N PRO A 160 1.59 24.08 8.03
CA PRO A 160 1.35 25.51 7.89
C PRO A 160 0.19 25.96 8.80
N ILE A 161 0.39 27.07 9.49
CA ILE A 161 -0.62 27.77 10.30
C ILE A 161 -0.58 29.28 10.00
N ILE A 162 -1.67 29.98 10.27
CA ILE A 162 -1.79 31.42 10.06
C ILE A 162 -1.94 32.10 11.42
N TYR A 163 -1.15 33.14 11.64
CA TYR A 163 -1.34 34.08 12.74
C TYR A 163 -1.93 35.37 12.18
N GLU A 164 -3.05 35.85 12.74
CA GLU A 164 -3.68 37.09 12.31
C GLU A 164 -3.47 38.18 13.36
N SER A 165 -2.70 39.22 13.02
CA SER A 165 -2.44 40.36 13.89
C SER A 165 -2.68 41.66 13.14
N GLU A 166 -3.39 42.60 13.76
CA GLU A 166 -3.65 43.94 13.20
C GLU A 166 -4.25 43.97 11.78
N GLY A 167 -4.94 42.89 11.37
CA GLY A 167 -5.54 42.74 10.04
C GLY A 167 -4.59 42.19 8.96
N GLU A 168 -3.37 41.79 9.33
CA GLU A 168 -2.42 41.06 8.48
C GLU A 168 -2.42 39.56 8.79
N GLN A 169 -2.14 38.74 7.78
CA GLN A 169 -2.02 37.28 7.91
C GLN A 169 -0.56 36.88 7.73
N HIS A 170 0.03 36.31 8.78
CA HIS A 170 1.39 35.79 8.75
C HIS A 170 1.35 34.27 8.66
N GLY A 171 1.95 33.71 7.61
CA GLY A 171 2.07 32.25 7.45
C GLY A 171 3.29 31.72 8.21
N LEU A 172 3.11 30.66 8.99
CA LEU A 172 4.18 30.00 9.73
C LEU A 172 4.19 28.49 9.48
N LEU A 173 5.39 27.89 9.54
CA LEU A 173 5.59 26.45 9.47
C LEU A 173 5.98 25.93 10.85
N THR A 174 5.33 24.87 11.30
CA THR A 174 5.62 24.30 12.62
C THR A 174 5.42 22.79 12.64
N SER A 175 5.71 22.13 13.77
CA SER A 175 5.42 20.71 13.93
C SER A 175 3.91 20.48 14.15
N ALA A 176 3.41 19.29 13.84
CA ALA A 176 1.99 18.95 14.08
C ALA A 176 1.57 19.10 15.56
N ARG A 177 2.48 18.81 16.49
CA ARG A 177 2.26 18.98 17.93
C ARG A 177 2.11 20.45 18.29
N SER A 178 3.06 21.28 17.86
CA SER A 178 3.04 22.74 18.09
C SER A 178 1.83 23.42 17.45
N ALA A 179 1.46 23.02 16.22
CA ALA A 179 0.26 23.53 15.55
C ALA A 179 -1.00 23.27 16.35
N THR A 180 -1.13 22.07 16.94
CA THR A 180 -2.31 21.71 17.75
C THR A 180 -2.41 22.58 18.99
N THR A 181 -1.29 22.82 19.68
CA THR A 181 -1.21 23.70 20.84
C THR A 181 -1.58 25.14 20.47
N LEU A 182 -0.94 25.70 19.44
CA LEU A 182 -1.19 27.09 19.01
C LEU A 182 -2.62 27.32 18.52
N LEU A 183 -3.22 26.35 17.82
CA LEU A 183 -4.61 26.46 17.36
C LEU A 183 -5.65 26.35 18.49
N GLN A 184 -5.25 25.89 19.68
CA GLN A 184 -6.09 25.84 20.89
C GLN A 184 -5.90 27.07 21.78
N GLU A 185 -4.80 27.81 21.61
CA GLU A 185 -4.51 29.02 22.37
C GLU A 185 -5.28 30.22 21.81
N SER A 186 -6.16 30.80 22.62
CA SER A 186 -6.72 32.13 22.38
C SER A 186 -5.75 33.17 22.95
N SER A 187 -5.07 33.92 22.09
CA SER A 187 -4.19 35.02 22.48
C SER A 187 -4.88 36.38 22.32
N ASP A 188 -4.59 37.31 23.23
CA ASP A 188 -5.09 38.69 23.19
C ASP A 188 -4.52 39.49 21.99
N SER A 189 -3.43 39.02 21.36
CA SER A 189 -2.76 39.68 20.23
C SER A 189 -3.19 39.18 18.85
N GLY A 190 -4.07 38.16 18.78
CA GLY A 190 -4.59 37.64 17.51
C GLY A 190 -4.89 36.14 17.49
N PRO A 191 -5.89 35.67 16.71
CA PRO A 191 -6.24 34.26 16.64
C PRO A 191 -5.32 33.47 15.70
N TRP A 192 -5.00 32.23 16.10
CA TRP A 192 -4.37 31.23 15.22
C TRP A 192 -5.43 30.53 14.36
N LYS A 193 -5.16 30.40 13.05
CA LYS A 193 -6.08 29.79 12.08
C LYS A 193 -5.40 28.75 11.22
N LYS A 194 -6.19 27.80 10.72
CA LYS A 194 -5.77 26.87 9.67
C LYS A 194 -5.89 27.56 8.30
N PRO A 195 -4.97 27.28 7.35
CA PRO A 195 -5.10 27.73 5.97
C PRO A 195 -6.36 27.19 5.29
N ALA A 196 -6.82 27.89 4.25
CA ALA A 196 -7.83 27.37 3.34
C ALA A 196 -7.26 26.19 2.52
N THR A 197 -8.12 25.25 2.13
CA THR A 197 -7.73 24.20 1.19
C THR A 197 -7.36 24.81 -0.17
N ASP A 198 -6.30 24.31 -0.81
CA ASP A 198 -5.95 24.73 -2.17
C ASP A 198 -7.11 24.38 -3.12
N ILE A 199 -7.45 25.28 -4.03
CA ILE A 199 -8.50 25.07 -5.04
C ILE A 199 -7.79 24.90 -6.38
N ASP A 200 -8.07 23.81 -7.09
CA ASP A 200 -7.56 23.60 -8.44
C ASP A 200 -8.24 24.60 -9.41
N PRO A 201 -7.46 25.48 -10.09
CA PRO A 201 -8.02 26.50 -10.98
C PRO A 201 -8.73 25.94 -12.22
N THR A 202 -8.58 24.64 -12.54
CA THR A 202 -9.25 24.00 -13.67
C THR A 202 -10.57 23.31 -13.32
N THR A 203 -10.75 22.91 -12.05
CA THR A 203 -11.91 22.10 -11.63
C THR A 203 -12.76 22.75 -10.53
N GLY A 204 -12.27 23.79 -9.85
CA GLY A 204 -13.01 24.47 -8.78
C GLY A 204 -13.25 23.63 -7.51
N VAL A 205 -12.60 22.46 -7.41
CA VAL A 205 -12.71 21.51 -6.29
C VAL A 205 -11.53 21.72 -5.31
N PRO A 206 -11.74 21.54 -3.99
CA PRO A 206 -10.64 21.49 -3.01
C PRO A 206 -9.64 20.38 -3.36
N SER A 207 -8.43 20.78 -3.74
CA SER A 207 -7.30 19.91 -4.02
C SER A 207 -6.73 19.37 -2.70
N TYR A 208 -7.21 18.20 -2.27
CA TYR A 208 -6.49 17.36 -1.31
C TYR A 208 -5.28 16.71 -1.99
N LYS A 209 -4.28 17.50 -2.36
CA LYS A 209 -2.97 16.98 -2.72
C LYS A 209 -2.12 16.85 -1.46
N GLU A 210 -2.45 15.89 -0.60
CA GLU A 210 -1.41 15.15 0.12
C GLU A 210 -0.61 14.41 -0.96
N HIS A 211 0.26 15.11 -1.68
CA HIS A 211 1.15 14.52 -2.67
C HIS A 211 2.24 13.74 -1.95
N CYS A 212 1.95 12.80 -1.04
CA CYS A 212 2.89 11.72 -0.82
C CYS A 212 3.02 11.03 -2.19
N ASP A 213 4.18 11.21 -2.82
CA ASP A 213 4.44 10.66 -4.15
C ASP A 213 4.09 9.17 -4.07
N SER A 214 3.00 8.79 -4.75
CA SER A 214 2.41 7.45 -4.67
C SER A 214 3.49 6.40 -4.89
N ASP A 215 4.40 6.74 -5.79
CA ASP A 215 5.52 5.93 -6.24
C ASP A 215 6.54 5.77 -5.11
N TYR A 216 6.86 6.86 -4.39
CA TYR A 216 7.73 6.75 -3.21
C TYR A 216 7.09 5.92 -2.09
N LEU A 217 5.78 6.10 -1.83
CA LEU A 217 5.11 5.34 -0.78
C LEU A 217 5.15 3.84 -1.07
N ILE A 218 4.79 3.45 -2.29
CA ILE A 218 4.73 2.03 -2.64
C ILE A 218 6.11 1.40 -2.68
N GLU A 219 7.12 2.10 -3.21
CA GLU A 219 8.50 1.63 -3.18
C GLU A 219 9.05 1.52 -1.75
N HIS A 220 8.70 2.45 -0.87
CA HIS A 220 9.03 2.34 0.55
C HIS A 220 8.42 1.09 1.19
N ILE A 221 7.12 0.85 0.98
CA ILE A 221 6.41 -0.32 1.51
C ILE A 221 7.06 -1.62 1.03
N LYS A 222 7.34 -1.71 -0.28
CA LYS A 222 8.01 -2.87 -0.88
C LYS A 222 9.39 -3.10 -0.28
N SER A 223 10.20 -2.04 -0.13
CA SER A 223 11.56 -2.13 0.43
C SER A 223 11.60 -2.55 1.90
N LYS A 224 10.53 -2.30 2.66
CA LYS A 224 10.39 -2.66 4.07
C LYS A 224 9.59 -3.95 4.29
N SER A 225 9.13 -4.57 3.22
CA SER A 225 8.31 -5.76 3.30
C SER A 225 9.13 -6.98 3.71
N GLN A 226 8.50 -7.91 4.42
CA GLN A 226 8.99 -9.28 4.60
C GLN A 226 9.10 -10.05 3.26
N ALA A 227 8.47 -9.56 2.18
CA ALA A 227 8.55 -10.14 0.83
C ALA A 227 9.32 -9.20 -0.13
N ALA A 228 10.25 -8.39 0.39
CA ALA A 228 10.90 -7.31 -0.35
C ALA A 228 11.61 -7.78 -1.62
N LYS A 229 12.29 -8.94 -1.59
CA LYS A 229 12.99 -9.51 -2.75
C LYS A 229 12.01 -9.80 -3.88
N LYS A 230 10.90 -10.49 -3.57
CA LYS A 230 9.86 -10.83 -4.54
C LYS A 230 9.15 -9.58 -5.05
N LEU A 231 8.84 -8.63 -4.17
CA LEU A 231 8.18 -7.38 -4.55
C LEU A 231 9.08 -6.46 -5.38
N SER A 232 10.40 -6.52 -5.21
CA SER A 232 11.34 -5.71 -6.01
C SER A 232 11.27 -6.00 -7.51
N GLU A 233 10.74 -7.16 -7.90
CA GLU A 233 10.54 -7.58 -9.29
C GLU A 233 9.22 -7.06 -9.90
N THR A 234 8.38 -6.41 -9.10
CA THR A 234 7.06 -5.91 -9.52
C THR A 234 7.01 -4.39 -9.58
N CYS A 235 6.06 -3.85 -10.34
CA CYS A 235 5.81 -2.42 -10.40
C CYS A 235 4.34 -2.15 -10.11
N HIS A 236 4.08 -1.17 -9.25
CA HIS A 236 2.73 -0.86 -8.81
C HIS A 236 2.43 0.62 -9.05
N GLU A 237 1.20 0.92 -9.43
CA GLU A 237 0.69 2.29 -9.54
C GLU A 237 -0.61 2.43 -8.75
N GLU A 238 -0.87 3.64 -8.23
CA GLU A 238 -2.11 3.87 -7.51
C GLU A 238 -3.32 3.81 -8.44
N LEU A 239 -4.41 3.21 -7.96
CA LEU A 239 -5.67 3.09 -8.70
C LEU A 239 -6.13 4.48 -9.19
N THR A 240 -6.35 4.59 -10.50
CA THR A 240 -6.87 5.81 -11.12
C THR A 240 -8.39 5.80 -11.22
N LEU A 241 -8.98 6.97 -11.47
CA LEU A 241 -10.43 7.07 -11.71
C LEU A 241 -10.85 6.30 -12.98
N GLU A 242 -10.01 6.25 -14.01
CA GLU A 242 -10.25 5.47 -15.23
C GLU A 242 -10.35 3.97 -14.92
N GLN A 243 -9.40 3.44 -14.17
CA GLN A 243 -9.42 2.04 -13.73
C GLN A 243 -10.62 1.75 -12.83
N SER A 244 -10.98 2.68 -11.93
CA SER A 244 -12.19 2.55 -11.11
C SER A 244 -13.48 2.56 -11.95
N ASN A 245 -13.52 3.35 -13.03
CA ASN A 245 -14.65 3.35 -13.96
C ASN A 245 -14.78 1.99 -14.65
N ILE A 246 -13.68 1.37 -15.07
CA ILE A 246 -13.69 0.00 -15.64
C ILE A 246 -14.31 -0.99 -14.64
N LEU A 247 -13.95 -0.92 -13.35
CA LEU A 247 -14.51 -1.79 -12.31
C LEU A 247 -16.00 -1.50 -12.00
N ASN A 248 -16.51 -0.32 -12.38
CA ASN A 248 -17.90 0.12 -12.15
C ASN A 248 -18.82 -0.07 -13.36
N GLN A 249 -18.32 -0.59 -14.48
CA GLN A 249 -19.15 -0.83 -15.66
C GLN A 249 -20.13 -1.99 -15.45
N ASP A 250 -21.22 -1.97 -16.22
CA ASP A 250 -22.26 -2.98 -16.17
C ASP A 250 -21.81 -4.28 -16.87
N TRP A 251 -21.93 -5.40 -16.16
CA TRP A 251 -21.58 -6.72 -16.70
C TRP A 251 -22.69 -7.32 -17.58
N LEU A 252 -23.89 -6.73 -17.59
CA LEU A 252 -24.93 -7.11 -18.52
C LEU A 252 -24.55 -6.69 -19.94
N GLU A 253 -24.09 -5.44 -20.08
CA GLU A 253 -23.60 -4.89 -21.34
C GLU A 253 -22.19 -5.40 -21.68
N TYR A 254 -21.31 -5.51 -20.69
CA TYR A 254 -19.92 -5.93 -20.87
C TYR A 254 -19.55 -7.18 -20.03
N PRO A 255 -20.01 -8.38 -20.41
CA PRO A 255 -19.78 -9.62 -19.66
C PRO A 255 -18.32 -9.93 -19.33
N HIS A 256 -17.39 -9.58 -20.23
CA HIS A 256 -15.97 -9.89 -20.07
C HIS A 256 -15.31 -9.12 -18.91
N LEU A 257 -15.89 -8.01 -18.46
CA LEU A 257 -15.33 -7.17 -17.39
C LEU A 257 -15.28 -7.88 -16.03
N ARG A 258 -16.08 -8.91 -15.81
CA ARG A 258 -15.97 -9.77 -14.62
C ARG A 258 -14.59 -10.44 -14.53
N TYR A 259 -14.00 -10.79 -15.66
CA TYR A 259 -12.66 -11.38 -15.73
C TYR A 259 -11.60 -10.28 -15.56
N CYS A 260 -11.76 -9.16 -16.26
CA CYS A 260 -10.86 -8.00 -16.17
C CYS A 260 -10.71 -7.49 -14.74
N GLY A 261 -11.81 -7.30 -14.01
CA GLY A 261 -11.75 -6.74 -12.66
C GLY A 261 -11.03 -7.63 -11.65
N SER A 262 -11.29 -8.94 -11.69
CA SER A 262 -10.56 -9.89 -10.82
C SER A 262 -9.08 -9.97 -11.17
N GLN A 263 -8.72 -9.97 -12.46
CA GLN A 263 -7.34 -9.94 -12.92
C GLN A 263 -6.67 -8.65 -12.43
N MET A 264 -7.26 -7.49 -12.70
CA MET A 264 -6.77 -6.16 -12.31
C MET A 264 -6.41 -6.08 -10.82
N LEU A 265 -7.22 -6.66 -9.95
CA LEU A 265 -7.03 -6.62 -8.50
C LEU A 265 -6.11 -7.73 -7.97
N ALA A 266 -5.86 -8.79 -8.73
CA ALA A 266 -4.94 -9.85 -8.34
C ALA A 266 -3.49 -9.34 -8.39
N GLY A 267 -2.80 -9.36 -7.24
CA GLY A 267 -1.46 -8.79 -7.07
C GLY A 267 -1.46 -7.32 -6.62
N ALA A 268 -2.64 -6.72 -6.43
CA ALA A 268 -2.73 -5.36 -5.91
C ALA A 268 -2.34 -5.28 -4.42
N ILE A 269 -1.97 -4.09 -3.97
CA ILE A 269 -1.56 -3.79 -2.60
C ILE A 269 -2.54 -2.80 -1.98
N LEU A 270 -3.09 -3.13 -0.80
CA LEU A 270 -3.85 -2.20 0.03
C LEU A 270 -2.97 -1.63 1.13
N VAL A 271 -3.12 -0.33 1.39
CA VAL A 271 -2.33 0.40 2.38
C VAL A 271 -3.24 1.21 3.29
N GLU A 272 -3.15 0.97 4.60
CA GLU A 272 -3.86 1.70 5.65
C GLU A 272 -2.89 2.07 6.77
N GLY A 273 -2.42 3.32 6.76
CA GLY A 273 -1.40 3.79 7.69
C GLY A 273 -0.12 2.95 7.61
N PRO A 274 0.34 2.31 8.71
CA PRO A 274 1.51 1.44 8.69
C PRO A 274 1.22 0.03 8.15
N ASN A 275 -0.06 -0.32 7.96
CA ASN A 275 -0.47 -1.66 7.59
C ASN A 275 -0.56 -1.77 6.06
N SER A 276 0.01 -2.83 5.50
CA SER A 276 -0.15 -3.13 4.08
C SER A 276 -0.36 -4.62 3.82
N ILE A 277 -1.22 -4.94 2.86
CA ILE A 277 -1.49 -6.30 2.42
C ILE A 277 -1.38 -6.43 0.91
N LEU A 278 -0.87 -7.56 0.44
CA LEU A 278 -0.94 -8.00 -0.94
C LEU A 278 -2.20 -8.85 -1.14
N LEU A 279 -2.95 -8.57 -2.21
CA LEU A 279 -4.16 -9.29 -2.60
C LEU A 279 -3.78 -10.46 -3.50
N ASN A 280 -3.75 -11.66 -2.94
CA ASN A 280 -3.28 -12.85 -3.64
C ASN A 280 -4.36 -13.52 -4.48
N THR A 281 -5.62 -13.54 -4.05
CA THR A 281 -6.71 -14.18 -4.80
C THR A 281 -7.99 -13.40 -4.66
N VAL A 282 -8.63 -13.15 -5.80
CA VAL A 282 -9.82 -12.30 -5.92
C VAL A 282 -10.95 -13.05 -6.62
N GLU A 283 -12.14 -12.97 -6.06
CA GLU A 283 -13.37 -13.58 -6.58
C GLU A 283 -14.44 -12.51 -6.84
N PRO A 284 -14.88 -12.32 -8.10
CA PRO A 284 -15.84 -11.29 -8.46
C PRO A 284 -17.29 -11.82 -8.36
N TYR A 285 -18.22 -10.96 -7.95
CA TYR A 285 -19.64 -11.25 -7.76
C TYR A 285 -20.50 -10.11 -8.34
N SER A 286 -21.46 -10.43 -9.20
CA SER A 286 -22.38 -9.40 -9.73
C SER A 286 -23.35 -8.97 -8.65
N ARG A 287 -23.82 -7.73 -8.68
CA ARG A 287 -24.98 -7.30 -7.87
C ARG A 287 -26.31 -7.62 -8.56
N ASP A 288 -26.29 -7.90 -9.86
CA ASP A 288 -27.48 -8.28 -10.61
C ASP A 288 -27.82 -9.76 -10.35
N PRO A 289 -29.01 -10.07 -9.78
CA PRO A 289 -29.45 -11.43 -9.50
C PRO A 289 -29.63 -12.30 -10.75
N LEU A 290 -29.83 -11.71 -11.94
CA LEU A 290 -29.96 -12.44 -13.20
C LEU A 290 -28.61 -12.89 -13.73
N LEU A 291 -27.55 -12.13 -13.47
CA LEU A 291 -26.19 -12.46 -13.91
C LEU A 291 -25.47 -13.39 -12.94
N ASP A 292 -25.74 -13.24 -11.64
CA ASP A 292 -25.05 -13.99 -10.62
C ASP A 292 -26.01 -14.45 -9.55
N ALA A 293 -26.14 -15.78 -9.42
CA ALA A 293 -26.97 -16.34 -8.38
C ALA A 293 -26.39 -15.99 -7.00
N HIS A 294 -25.10 -15.68 -6.88
CA HIS A 294 -24.42 -15.34 -5.62
C HIS A 294 -24.36 -13.83 -5.35
N TYR A 295 -25.24 -13.04 -5.96
CA TYR A 295 -25.33 -11.61 -5.74
C TYR A 295 -25.52 -11.23 -4.26
N GLU A 296 -25.06 -10.04 -3.90
CA GLU A 296 -25.23 -9.51 -2.55
C GLU A 296 -26.72 -9.32 -2.23
N LYS A 297 -27.17 -9.98 -1.16
CA LYS A 297 -28.51 -9.77 -0.62
C LYS A 297 -28.45 -8.64 0.40
N PHE A 298 -29.30 -7.64 0.22
CA PHE A 298 -29.51 -6.56 1.18
C PHE A 298 -30.26 -7.09 2.41
N THR A 299 -29.58 -7.88 3.23
CA THR A 299 -30.08 -8.32 4.52
C THR A 299 -29.15 -7.75 5.59
N THR A 300 -29.69 -6.84 6.39
CA THR A 300 -29.12 -6.24 7.62
C THR A 300 -27.86 -5.37 7.46
N GLY A 301 -28.06 -4.05 7.36
CA GLY A 301 -27.19 -3.00 7.94
C GLY A 301 -25.76 -2.77 7.40
N GLN A 302 -25.14 -3.77 6.77
CA GLN A 302 -23.77 -3.69 6.23
C GLN A 302 -23.81 -3.91 4.72
N SER A 303 -24.18 -2.87 3.97
CA SER A 303 -24.12 -2.87 2.51
C SER A 303 -22.71 -2.52 2.07
N THR A 304 -22.15 -3.27 1.13
CA THR A 304 -20.88 -2.92 0.47
C THR A 304 -21.08 -1.89 -0.64
N PHE A 305 -22.34 -1.54 -0.97
CA PHE A 305 -22.67 -0.62 -2.04
C PHE A 305 -22.12 0.80 -1.76
N PRO A 306 -21.30 1.36 -2.67
CA PRO A 306 -20.75 2.70 -2.49
C PRO A 306 -21.82 3.77 -2.74
N THR A 307 -22.34 4.33 -1.64
CA THR A 307 -23.34 5.42 -1.67
C THR A 307 -22.75 6.82 -1.78
N SER A 308 -21.47 6.98 -1.45
CA SER A 308 -20.76 8.27 -1.47
C SER A 308 -19.50 8.19 -2.32
N LEU A 309 -19.09 9.33 -2.87
CA LEU A 309 -17.86 9.44 -3.65
C LEU A 309 -16.65 9.33 -2.70
N GLY A 310 -15.80 8.34 -2.93
CA GLY A 310 -14.51 8.17 -2.26
C GLY A 310 -13.35 8.70 -3.08
N ILE A 311 -12.13 8.43 -2.62
CA ILE A 311 -10.88 8.83 -3.31
C ILE A 311 -10.72 8.18 -4.69
N TYR A 312 -11.37 7.03 -4.91
CA TYR A 312 -11.39 6.31 -6.18
C TYR A 312 -12.79 6.32 -6.82
N GLY A 313 -13.61 7.35 -6.56
CA GLY A 313 -14.97 7.43 -7.11
C GLY A 313 -15.96 6.52 -6.37
N PHE A 314 -16.84 5.83 -7.10
CA PHE A 314 -17.84 4.91 -6.52
C PHE A 314 -17.22 3.52 -6.27
N LEU A 315 -16.23 3.49 -5.39
CA LEU A 315 -15.55 2.28 -4.94
C LEU A 315 -15.40 2.33 -3.42
N SER A 316 -15.76 1.24 -2.75
CA SER A 316 -15.62 1.05 -1.32
C SER A 316 -14.65 -0.11 -1.04
N ILE A 317 -13.90 -0.02 0.04
CA ILE A 317 -13.06 -1.11 0.54
C ILE A 317 -13.49 -1.33 1.99
N CYS A 318 -14.04 -2.50 2.29
CA CYS A 318 -14.70 -2.74 3.58
C CYS A 318 -14.52 -4.17 4.06
N LEU A 319 -14.69 -4.35 5.37
CA LEU A 319 -14.92 -5.65 5.97
C LEU A 319 -16.41 -5.83 6.23
N VAL A 320 -16.95 -6.98 5.85
CA VAL A 320 -18.33 -7.38 6.13
C VAL A 320 -18.34 -8.55 7.10
N ASP A 321 -19.09 -8.42 8.19
CA ASP A 321 -19.28 -9.50 9.14
C ASP A 321 -20.24 -10.54 8.55
N THR A 322 -19.79 -11.78 8.44
CA THR A 322 -20.61 -12.90 7.99
C THR A 322 -20.47 -14.08 8.94
N GLN A 323 -21.33 -15.09 8.78
CA GLN A 323 -21.24 -16.34 9.56
C GLN A 323 -19.88 -17.05 9.40
N ASP A 324 -19.22 -16.86 8.24
CA ASP A 324 -17.91 -17.46 7.95
C ASP A 324 -16.74 -16.63 8.51
N GLY A 325 -17.01 -15.43 9.04
CA GLY A 325 -16.03 -14.45 9.50
C GLY A 325 -16.11 -13.11 8.76
N ARG A 326 -15.10 -12.26 8.96
CA ARG A 326 -15.02 -10.92 8.35
C ARG A 326 -14.46 -10.99 6.95
N LYS A 327 -15.27 -10.69 5.94
CA LYS A 327 -14.90 -10.77 4.53
C LYS A 327 -14.37 -9.42 4.03
N LEU A 328 -13.16 -9.39 3.49
CA LEU A 328 -12.62 -8.19 2.85
C LEU A 328 -13.15 -8.08 1.42
N ILE A 329 -13.85 -6.98 1.14
CA ILE A 329 -14.54 -6.75 -0.13
C ILE A 329 -14.15 -5.38 -0.68
N ILE A 330 -13.81 -5.36 -1.98
CA ILE A 330 -13.78 -4.14 -2.78
C ILE A 330 -15.13 -4.07 -3.50
N GLY A 331 -15.99 -3.15 -3.08
CA GLY A 331 -17.35 -3.00 -3.59
C GLY A 331 -17.46 -1.86 -4.59
N THR A 332 -18.08 -2.12 -5.74
CA THR A 332 -18.45 -1.11 -6.74
C THR A 332 -19.97 -1.02 -6.82
N ARG A 333 -20.52 -0.17 -7.70
CA ARG A 333 -21.98 -0.10 -7.89
C ARG A 333 -22.56 -1.29 -8.64
N THR A 334 -21.75 -1.99 -9.43
CA THR A 334 -22.20 -3.09 -10.29
C THR A 334 -21.80 -4.46 -9.75
N CYS A 335 -20.72 -4.52 -8.95
CA CYS A 335 -20.18 -5.79 -8.49
C CYS A 335 -19.43 -5.67 -7.15
N ASN A 336 -19.02 -6.82 -6.64
CA ASN A 336 -18.16 -6.98 -5.48
C ASN A 336 -16.97 -7.87 -5.81
N PHE A 337 -15.79 -7.51 -5.33
CA PHE A 337 -14.59 -8.33 -5.42
C PHE A 337 -14.21 -8.80 -4.02
N LEU A 338 -14.46 -10.08 -3.74
CA LEU A 338 -14.10 -10.73 -2.50
C LEU A 338 -12.63 -11.13 -2.53
N ILE A 339 -11.88 -10.78 -1.50
CA ILE A 339 -10.51 -11.22 -1.32
C ILE A 339 -10.53 -12.55 -0.56
N THR A 340 -10.08 -13.63 -1.22
CA THR A 340 -10.03 -14.98 -0.62
C THR A 340 -8.60 -15.44 -0.32
N SER A 341 -7.60 -14.64 -0.68
CA SER A 341 -6.24 -14.79 -0.16
C SER A 341 -5.56 -13.43 -0.06
N SER A 342 -4.93 -13.17 1.07
CA SER A 342 -4.10 -11.99 1.28
C SER A 342 -2.93 -12.31 2.21
N MET A 343 -1.85 -11.55 2.08
CA MET A 343 -0.70 -11.62 2.99
C MET A 343 -0.30 -10.22 3.43
N ARG A 344 0.06 -10.09 4.71
CA ARG A 344 0.63 -8.85 5.26
C ARG A 344 2.04 -8.67 4.72
N LEU A 345 2.38 -7.45 4.37
CA LEU A 345 3.71 -7.14 3.84
C LEU A 345 4.70 -6.80 4.95
N ASP A 346 4.24 -6.31 6.09
CA ASP A 346 5.08 -5.88 7.22
C ASP A 346 5.33 -6.99 8.25
N VAL A 347 4.52 -8.04 8.26
CA VAL A 347 4.59 -9.16 9.23
C VAL A 347 4.19 -10.47 8.57
N HIS A 348 4.70 -11.59 9.09
CA HIS A 348 4.32 -12.95 8.71
C HIS A 348 2.86 -13.25 9.07
N SER A 349 1.92 -12.90 8.20
CA SER A 349 0.49 -13.15 8.41
C SER A 349 -0.23 -13.31 7.09
N ILE A 350 -0.85 -14.48 6.89
CA ILE A 350 -1.58 -14.83 5.69
C ILE A 350 -2.99 -15.25 6.06
N ASN A 351 -3.96 -14.77 5.29
CA ASN A 351 -5.33 -15.28 5.31
C ASN A 351 -5.57 -16.10 4.03
N LEU A 352 -6.00 -17.35 4.18
CA LEU A 352 -6.51 -18.20 3.09
C LEU A 352 -7.98 -18.53 3.35
N GLY A 353 -8.81 -18.31 2.35
CA GLY A 353 -10.26 -18.39 2.46
C GLY A 353 -10.90 -17.00 2.59
N PRO A 354 -12.23 -16.95 2.77
CA PRO A 354 -13.00 -15.71 2.62
C PRO A 354 -12.80 -14.72 3.78
N SER A 355 -12.19 -15.15 4.88
CA SER A 355 -12.09 -14.35 6.11
C SER A 355 -10.73 -13.67 6.22
N THR A 356 -10.76 -12.35 6.38
CA THR A 356 -9.60 -11.49 6.59
C THR A 356 -9.60 -11.00 8.04
N THR A 357 -8.52 -11.30 8.77
CA THR A 357 -8.37 -10.93 10.19
C THR A 357 -7.26 -9.93 10.42
N HIS A 358 -6.30 -9.84 9.51
CA HIS A 358 -5.06 -9.06 9.69
C HIS A 358 -5.08 -7.65 9.09
N PHE A 359 -6.21 -7.19 8.56
CA PHE A 359 -6.30 -5.88 7.90
C PHE A 359 -7.68 -5.27 8.11
N THR A 360 -7.74 -3.97 8.40
CA THR A 360 -8.98 -3.22 8.64
C THR A 360 -8.94 -1.95 7.77
N PRO A 361 -9.68 -1.91 6.64
CA PRO A 361 -9.71 -0.75 5.78
C PRO A 361 -10.51 0.40 6.39
N THR A 362 -10.12 1.63 6.08
CA THR A 362 -10.92 2.84 6.28
C THR A 362 -11.15 3.57 4.95
N LYS A 363 -11.85 4.71 4.99
CA LYS A 363 -12.01 5.61 3.83
C LYS A 363 -10.68 6.18 3.30
N LYS A 364 -9.59 6.02 4.05
CA LYS A 364 -8.24 6.46 3.68
C LYS A 364 -7.39 5.34 3.05
N THR A 365 -7.92 4.11 2.98
CA THR A 365 -7.19 2.97 2.40
C THR A 365 -6.80 3.30 0.97
N ARG A 366 -5.49 3.23 0.67
CA ARG A 366 -4.98 3.38 -0.69
C ARG A 366 -4.86 2.02 -1.36
N LEU A 367 -5.10 1.99 -2.67
CA LEU A 367 -5.07 0.78 -3.49
C LEU A 367 -4.08 0.97 -4.64
N PHE A 368 -3.09 0.09 -4.71
CA PHE A 368 -2.05 0.09 -5.74
C PHE A 368 -2.17 -1.16 -6.59
N LEU A 369 -2.29 -1.02 -7.90
CA LEU A 369 -2.45 -2.11 -8.85
C LEU A 369 -1.09 -2.55 -9.40
N ASP A 370 -0.93 -3.85 -9.64
CA ASP A 370 0.24 -4.40 -10.31
C ASP A 370 0.18 -4.07 -11.81
N LYS A 371 1.23 -3.43 -12.34
CA LYS A 371 1.32 -3.04 -13.75
C LYS A 371 1.32 -4.24 -14.68
N ALA A 372 1.94 -5.37 -14.29
CA ALA A 372 1.91 -6.57 -15.11
C ALA A 372 0.47 -7.10 -15.27
N SER A 373 -0.32 -7.03 -14.19
CA SER A 373 -1.73 -7.37 -14.24
C SER A 373 -2.54 -6.40 -15.11
N LEU A 374 -2.26 -5.10 -15.02
CA LEU A 374 -2.90 -4.09 -15.88
C LEU A 374 -2.61 -4.31 -17.37
N ASP A 375 -1.40 -4.73 -17.73
CA ASP A 375 -1.05 -5.02 -19.13
C ASP A 375 -1.82 -6.23 -19.68
N ILE A 376 -2.07 -7.25 -18.85
CA ILE A 376 -2.97 -8.35 -19.20
C ILE A 376 -4.39 -7.80 -19.43
N VAL A 377 -4.90 -6.98 -18.50
CA VAL A 377 -6.25 -6.41 -18.59
C VAL A 377 -6.43 -5.53 -19.82
N LYS A 378 -5.44 -4.73 -20.21
CA LYS A 378 -5.49 -3.92 -21.46
C LYS A 378 -5.76 -4.80 -22.68
N THR A 379 -5.17 -5.99 -22.74
CA THR A 379 -5.43 -6.96 -23.80
C THR A 379 -6.85 -7.53 -23.68
N MET A 380 -7.28 -7.85 -22.46
CA MET A 380 -8.62 -8.40 -22.22
C MET A 380 -9.76 -7.43 -22.57
N LEU A 381 -9.55 -6.12 -22.37
CA LEU A 381 -10.53 -5.08 -22.71
C LEU A 381 -10.81 -4.99 -24.20
N GLN A 382 -9.91 -5.47 -25.06
CA GLN A 382 -10.09 -5.48 -26.51
C GLN A 382 -10.77 -6.77 -27.01
N GLU A 383 -10.93 -7.78 -26.15
CA GLU A 383 -11.46 -9.09 -26.51
C GLU A 383 -12.73 -9.43 -25.72
N GLU A 384 -13.89 -9.06 -26.28
CA GLU A 384 -15.19 -9.27 -25.63
C GLU A 384 -15.58 -10.75 -25.48
N THR A 385 -14.93 -11.66 -26.23
CA THR A 385 -15.20 -13.11 -26.21
C THR A 385 -14.53 -13.86 -25.07
N ILE A 386 -13.75 -13.16 -24.23
CA ILE A 386 -13.04 -13.79 -23.11
C ILE A 386 -14.03 -14.42 -22.14
N ASN A 387 -13.69 -15.63 -21.72
CA ASN A 387 -14.47 -16.42 -20.77
C ASN A 387 -13.67 -16.95 -19.58
N LYS A 388 -12.44 -16.45 -19.37
CA LYS A 388 -11.51 -16.88 -18.32
C LYS A 388 -10.58 -15.74 -17.92
N CYS A 389 -10.15 -15.68 -16.66
CA CYS A 389 -9.20 -14.66 -16.21
C CYS A 389 -7.77 -14.98 -16.62
N GLN A 390 -7.39 -16.25 -16.50
CA GLN A 390 -5.99 -16.66 -16.54
C GLN A 390 -5.81 -17.97 -17.31
N GLN A 391 -4.62 -18.17 -17.86
CA GLN A 391 -4.25 -19.43 -18.48
C GLN A 391 -3.86 -20.47 -17.42
N MET A 392 -4.86 -21.09 -16.80
CA MET A 392 -4.67 -22.11 -15.76
C MET A 392 -5.78 -23.17 -15.81
N PRO A 393 -5.61 -24.34 -15.15
CA PRO A 393 -6.65 -25.37 -15.14
C PRO A 393 -7.96 -24.82 -14.56
N ILE A 394 -9.06 -25.17 -15.20
CA ILE A 394 -10.38 -24.55 -14.97
C ILE A 394 -10.80 -24.48 -13.50
N LEU A 395 -10.55 -25.55 -12.73
CA LEU A 395 -11.03 -25.67 -11.36
C LEU A 395 -10.43 -24.62 -10.41
N TYR A 396 -9.25 -24.07 -10.76
CA TYR A 396 -8.59 -23.01 -9.99
C TYR A 396 -9.17 -21.62 -10.29
N GLN A 397 -9.89 -21.47 -11.40
CA GLN A 397 -10.57 -20.23 -11.80
C GLN A 397 -12.01 -20.18 -11.29
N LEU A 398 -12.49 -21.24 -10.64
CA LEU A 398 -13.82 -21.28 -10.05
C LEU A 398 -13.80 -20.66 -8.65
N ARG A 399 -14.84 -19.87 -8.37
CA ARG A 399 -15.07 -19.24 -7.08
C ARG A 399 -15.30 -20.27 -5.97
N GLN A 400 -14.99 -19.90 -4.74
CA GLN A 400 -15.20 -20.73 -3.58
C GLN A 400 -16.66 -20.65 -3.11
N LEU A 401 -17.52 -21.47 -3.72
CA LEU A 401 -18.96 -21.49 -3.46
C LEU A 401 -19.37 -22.75 -2.68
N ARG A 402 -20.48 -22.65 -1.95
CA ARG A 402 -21.03 -23.76 -1.13
C ARG A 402 -22.49 -24.08 -1.43
N SER A 403 -23.08 -23.45 -2.43
CA SER A 403 -24.48 -23.64 -2.80
C SER A 403 -24.73 -23.22 -4.25
N LYS A 404 -25.99 -23.36 -4.69
CA LYS A 404 -26.48 -22.98 -6.04
C LYS A 404 -25.74 -23.70 -7.16
N PHE A 405 -25.44 -24.98 -6.94
CA PHE A 405 -24.76 -25.86 -7.89
C PHE A 405 -25.61 -26.16 -9.13
N ASP A 406 -26.90 -25.84 -9.08
CA ASP A 406 -27.86 -25.85 -10.17
C ASP A 406 -27.85 -24.57 -11.01
N CYS A 407 -27.04 -23.57 -10.68
CA CYS A 407 -26.94 -22.31 -11.42
C CYS A 407 -25.65 -22.22 -12.23
N LEU A 408 -25.73 -21.80 -13.51
CA LEU A 408 -24.56 -21.65 -14.38
C LEU A 408 -23.51 -20.68 -13.83
N SER A 409 -23.94 -19.58 -13.19
CA SER A 409 -23.04 -18.57 -12.63
C SER A 409 -22.09 -19.11 -11.56
N THR A 410 -22.42 -20.24 -10.91
CA THR A 410 -21.54 -20.97 -9.97
C THR A 410 -20.27 -21.47 -10.65
N TYR A 411 -20.30 -21.73 -11.95
CA TYR A 411 -19.21 -22.32 -12.73
C TYR A 411 -18.46 -21.29 -13.58
N THR A 412 -18.66 -20.00 -13.32
CA THR A 412 -17.95 -18.91 -14.01
C THR A 412 -16.46 -18.94 -13.64
N LYS A 413 -15.58 -18.92 -14.66
CA LYS A 413 -14.12 -19.00 -14.52
C LYS A 413 -13.51 -17.61 -14.25
N CYS A 414 -14.02 -16.94 -13.22
CA CYS A 414 -13.74 -15.54 -12.94
C CYS A 414 -12.85 -15.29 -11.71
N ARG A 415 -12.37 -16.34 -11.04
CA ARG A 415 -11.37 -16.18 -9.97
C ARG A 415 -9.99 -15.96 -10.58
N ALA A 416 -9.25 -15.00 -10.03
CA ALA A 416 -7.87 -14.72 -10.43
C ALA A 416 -6.95 -14.76 -9.20
N SER A 417 -5.70 -15.20 -9.43
CA SER A 417 -4.64 -15.19 -8.42
C SER A 417 -3.44 -14.36 -8.89
N SER A 418 -2.74 -13.74 -7.96
CA SER A 418 -1.54 -12.94 -8.23
C SER A 418 -0.44 -13.80 -8.85
N SER A 419 0.52 -13.18 -9.54
CA SER A 419 1.70 -13.87 -10.06
C SER A 419 2.45 -14.64 -8.96
N PHE A 420 2.52 -14.07 -7.75
CA PHE A 420 3.13 -14.68 -6.55
C PHE A 420 2.45 -15.98 -6.12
N THR A 421 1.14 -16.08 -6.26
CA THR A 421 0.36 -17.26 -5.85
C THR A 421 -0.25 -17.99 -7.04
N SER A 422 0.30 -17.77 -8.24
CA SER A 422 -0.18 -18.40 -9.47
C SER A 422 0.00 -19.92 -9.44
N HIS A 423 0.99 -20.40 -8.66
CA HIS A 423 1.21 -21.81 -8.43
C HIS A 423 0.04 -22.43 -7.62
N PRO A 424 -0.59 -23.54 -8.08
CA PRO A 424 -1.75 -24.16 -7.41
C PRO A 424 -1.61 -24.49 -5.92
N PHE A 425 -0.38 -24.72 -5.46
CA PHE A 425 -0.08 -25.03 -4.06
C PHE A 425 -0.07 -23.80 -3.15
N LEU A 426 -0.07 -22.59 -3.72
CA LEU A 426 -0.11 -21.32 -2.99
C LEU A 426 -1.50 -20.68 -2.98
N GLN A 427 -2.47 -21.29 -3.66
CA GLN A 427 -3.84 -20.78 -3.75
C GLN A 427 -4.75 -21.38 -2.68
N PRO A 428 -5.77 -20.64 -2.20
CA PRO A 428 -6.82 -21.19 -1.35
C PRO A 428 -7.42 -22.48 -1.93
N THR A 429 -7.50 -23.51 -1.11
CA THR A 429 -8.14 -24.78 -1.48
C THR A 429 -9.64 -24.55 -1.63
N THR A 430 -10.26 -25.19 -2.61
CA THR A 430 -11.72 -25.12 -2.85
C THR A 430 -12.31 -26.51 -2.92
N ILE A 431 -13.64 -26.61 -2.83
CA ILE A 431 -14.35 -27.87 -3.09
C ILE A 431 -14.04 -28.44 -4.49
N TRP A 432 -13.65 -27.60 -5.44
CA TRP A 432 -13.27 -27.97 -6.79
C TRP A 432 -11.87 -28.59 -6.88
N THR A 433 -10.96 -28.19 -5.98
CA THR A 433 -9.52 -28.49 -6.09
C THR A 433 -9.00 -29.38 -4.97
N LEU A 434 -9.77 -29.57 -3.89
CA LEU A 434 -9.37 -30.32 -2.70
C LEU A 434 -8.98 -31.78 -3.03
N SER A 435 -9.71 -32.42 -3.93
CA SER A 435 -9.42 -33.79 -4.38
C SER A 435 -8.07 -33.94 -5.09
N SER A 436 -7.51 -32.85 -5.63
CA SER A 436 -6.24 -32.85 -6.36
C SER A 436 -5.04 -32.41 -5.51
N GLN A 437 -5.24 -32.08 -4.22
CA GLN A 437 -4.15 -31.64 -3.35
C GLN A 437 -3.30 -32.84 -2.90
N ASN A 438 -2.00 -32.81 -3.23
CA ASN A 438 -1.02 -33.86 -2.93
C ASN A 438 -1.02 -34.27 -1.46
N GLY A 439 -1.37 -35.53 -1.20
CA GLY A 439 -0.54 -36.38 -0.35
C GLY A 439 0.11 -37.40 -1.27
N SER A 440 1.34 -37.81 -1.01
CA SER A 440 2.18 -38.74 -1.78
C SER A 440 1.65 -40.18 -1.92
N SER A 441 0.33 -40.36 -2.00
CA SER A 441 -0.34 -41.63 -2.22
C SER A 441 -1.07 -41.54 -3.56
N SER A 442 -0.45 -42.13 -4.58
CA SER A 442 -1.07 -42.54 -5.84
C SER A 442 -2.25 -43.53 -5.66
N ASN A 443 -2.68 -43.78 -4.42
CA ASN A 443 -3.76 -44.68 -4.08
C ASN A 443 -5.01 -43.88 -3.68
N LEU A 444 -6.06 -43.91 -4.52
CA LEU A 444 -7.41 -43.41 -4.21
C LEU A 444 -7.96 -43.95 -2.88
N ILE A 445 -7.43 -45.08 -2.40
CA ILE A 445 -7.89 -45.82 -1.20
C ILE A 445 -7.68 -45.03 0.11
N ASN A 446 -6.75 -44.05 0.13
CA ASN A 446 -6.36 -43.28 1.32
C ASN A 446 -6.83 -41.82 1.32
N LEU A 447 -7.80 -41.45 0.48
CA LEU A 447 -8.37 -40.10 0.51
C LEU A 447 -9.16 -39.84 1.80
N SER A 448 -9.07 -38.61 2.31
CA SER A 448 -9.97 -38.17 3.39
C SER A 448 -11.40 -38.09 2.89
N GLN A 449 -12.38 -38.16 3.82
CA GLN A 449 -13.79 -38.04 3.46
C GLN A 449 -14.10 -36.70 2.77
N ASP A 450 -13.43 -35.62 3.17
CA ASP A 450 -13.52 -34.31 2.52
C ASP A 450 -13.03 -34.35 1.06
N LYS A 451 -11.92 -35.05 0.80
CA LYS A 451 -11.36 -35.22 -0.55
C LYS A 451 -12.25 -36.09 -1.44
N ILE A 452 -12.87 -37.13 -0.87
CA ILE A 452 -13.84 -37.98 -1.58
C ILE A 452 -15.08 -37.15 -1.93
N GLY A 453 -15.63 -36.39 -0.98
CA GLY A 453 -16.73 -35.47 -1.24
C GLY A 453 -16.39 -34.44 -2.32
N ALA A 454 -15.15 -33.94 -2.37
CA ALA A 454 -14.69 -33.02 -3.41
C ALA A 454 -14.62 -33.63 -4.83
N LEU A 455 -14.62 -34.96 -4.98
CA LEU A 455 -14.59 -35.60 -6.31
C LEU A 455 -15.87 -35.32 -7.10
N ILE A 456 -17.04 -35.35 -6.46
CA ILE A 456 -18.29 -35.10 -7.17
C ILE A 456 -18.35 -33.66 -7.69
N PHE A 457 -17.90 -32.69 -6.89
CA PHE A 457 -17.82 -31.29 -7.32
C PHE A 457 -16.89 -31.10 -8.52
N ARG A 458 -15.75 -31.81 -8.55
CA ARG A 458 -14.87 -31.83 -9.72
C ARG A 458 -15.60 -32.35 -10.95
N THR A 459 -16.32 -33.46 -10.84
CA THR A 459 -17.10 -34.04 -11.95
C THR A 459 -18.12 -33.03 -12.48
N LEU A 460 -18.92 -32.44 -11.58
CA LEU A 460 -19.92 -31.42 -11.94
C LEU A 460 -19.29 -30.23 -12.67
N ALA A 461 -18.20 -29.67 -12.13
CA ALA A 461 -17.52 -28.53 -12.73
C ALA A 461 -17.00 -28.82 -14.15
N VAL A 462 -16.47 -30.03 -14.37
CA VAL A 462 -15.99 -30.44 -15.70
C VAL A 462 -17.17 -30.60 -16.67
N GLN A 463 -18.27 -31.21 -16.23
CA GLN A 463 -19.47 -31.40 -17.04
C GLN A 463 -20.09 -30.05 -17.44
N VAL A 464 -20.33 -29.16 -16.47
CA VAL A 464 -20.91 -27.83 -16.72
C VAL A 464 -20.00 -26.98 -17.58
N SER A 465 -18.68 -27.06 -17.41
CA SER A 465 -17.78 -26.31 -18.29
C SER A 465 -17.81 -26.79 -19.75
N ARG A 466 -18.10 -28.07 -19.99
CA ARG A 466 -18.09 -28.63 -21.34
C ARG A 466 -19.43 -28.44 -22.04
N TYR A 467 -20.52 -28.63 -21.30
CA TYR A 467 -21.87 -28.74 -21.87
C TYR A 467 -22.82 -27.61 -21.43
N GLY A 468 -22.37 -26.70 -20.56
CA GLY A 468 -23.14 -25.54 -20.13
C GLY A 468 -24.47 -25.94 -19.49
N ALA A 469 -25.57 -25.37 -20.01
CA ALA A 469 -26.92 -25.63 -19.51
C ALA A 469 -27.38 -27.08 -19.69
N HIS A 470 -26.76 -27.82 -20.61
CA HIS A 470 -27.11 -29.21 -20.94
C HIS A 470 -26.23 -30.23 -20.21
N ALA A 471 -25.48 -29.79 -19.21
CA ALA A 471 -24.61 -30.68 -18.47
C ALA A 471 -25.42 -31.65 -17.59
N SER A 472 -25.10 -32.92 -17.71
CA SER A 472 -25.68 -34.01 -16.94
C SER A 472 -24.66 -34.63 -15.98
N LEU A 473 -25.17 -35.23 -14.91
CA LEU A 473 -24.42 -36.06 -13.98
C LEU A 473 -24.78 -37.52 -14.25
N ASP A 474 -23.76 -38.34 -14.48
CA ASP A 474 -23.86 -39.78 -14.70
C ASP A 474 -23.96 -40.54 -13.37
N ARG A 475 -24.86 -41.52 -13.31
CA ARG A 475 -25.10 -42.39 -12.15
C ARG A 475 -23.85 -43.18 -11.77
N VAL A 476 -23.14 -43.74 -12.74
CA VAL A 476 -21.92 -44.52 -12.54
C VAL A 476 -20.87 -43.67 -11.83
N ALA A 477 -20.72 -42.40 -12.24
CA ALA A 477 -19.78 -41.49 -11.59
C ALA A 477 -20.13 -41.22 -10.11
N VAL A 478 -21.42 -41.19 -9.77
CA VAL A 478 -21.89 -41.07 -8.38
C VAL A 478 -21.57 -42.35 -7.60
N ASP A 479 -21.86 -43.51 -8.17
CA ASP A 479 -21.64 -44.82 -7.53
C ASP A 479 -20.16 -45.08 -7.25
N GLU A 480 -19.29 -44.75 -8.20
CA GLU A 480 -17.83 -44.86 -8.04
C GLU A 480 -17.32 -44.02 -6.87
N VAL A 481 -17.79 -42.78 -6.72
CA VAL A 481 -17.39 -41.91 -5.60
C VAL A 481 -18.02 -42.39 -4.29
N ALA A 482 -19.29 -42.81 -4.32
CA ALA A 482 -20.02 -43.31 -3.16
C ALA A 482 -19.33 -44.54 -2.56
N ALA A 483 -18.81 -45.45 -3.40
CA ALA A 483 -18.08 -46.65 -2.98
C ALA A 483 -16.81 -46.34 -2.16
N LEU A 484 -16.24 -45.14 -2.30
CA LEU A 484 -15.06 -44.70 -1.53
C LEU A 484 -15.41 -44.13 -0.15
N THR A 485 -16.68 -43.80 0.08
CA THR A 485 -17.13 -43.16 1.32
C THR A 485 -17.07 -44.13 2.50
N LYS A 486 -16.61 -43.63 3.64
CA LYS A 486 -16.52 -44.37 4.92
C LYS A 486 -17.34 -43.70 6.02
N SER A 487 -17.65 -42.41 5.88
CA SER A 487 -18.45 -41.66 6.83
C SER A 487 -19.93 -41.90 6.61
N ARG A 488 -20.67 -42.24 7.69
CA ARG A 488 -22.12 -42.41 7.65
C ARG A 488 -22.86 -41.18 7.10
N SER A 489 -22.41 -39.96 7.43
CA SER A 489 -23.05 -38.73 6.96
C SER A 489 -22.84 -38.52 5.46
N THR A 490 -21.61 -38.65 4.98
CA THR A 490 -21.26 -38.50 3.57
C THR A 490 -21.92 -39.58 2.73
N SER A 491 -21.88 -40.85 3.16
CA SER A 491 -22.56 -41.96 2.49
C SER A 491 -24.07 -41.73 2.39
N ALA A 492 -24.72 -41.18 3.43
CA ALA A 492 -26.14 -40.87 3.39
C ALA A 492 -26.47 -39.80 2.32
N ILE A 493 -25.63 -38.78 2.16
CA ILE A 493 -25.81 -37.76 1.11
C ILE A 493 -25.68 -38.40 -0.27
N PHE A 494 -24.67 -39.24 -0.51
CA PHE A 494 -24.51 -39.94 -1.78
C PHE A 494 -25.66 -40.90 -2.09
N GLN A 495 -26.20 -41.60 -1.08
CA GLN A 495 -27.40 -42.42 -1.24
C GLN A 495 -28.62 -41.59 -1.65
N ASN A 496 -28.78 -40.38 -1.07
CA ASN A 496 -29.84 -39.47 -1.46
C ASN A 496 -29.65 -38.96 -2.89
N ILE A 497 -28.42 -38.62 -3.29
CA ILE A 497 -28.10 -38.24 -4.67
C ILE A 497 -28.42 -39.39 -5.63
N HIS A 498 -28.00 -40.62 -5.31
CA HIS A 498 -28.29 -41.81 -6.12
C HIS A 498 -29.81 -42.03 -6.28
N ARG A 499 -30.63 -41.78 -5.25
CA ARG A 499 -32.09 -41.87 -5.36
C ARG A 499 -32.70 -40.85 -6.33
N LEU A 500 -32.05 -39.72 -6.61
CA LEU A 500 -32.55 -38.72 -7.55
C LEU A 500 -32.55 -39.21 -9.01
N PHE A 501 -31.75 -40.24 -9.32
CA PHE A 501 -31.72 -40.85 -10.64
C PHE A 501 -32.98 -41.65 -10.94
N ASP A 502 -33.65 -42.19 -9.92
CA ASP A 502 -34.75 -43.14 -10.08
C ASP A 502 -34.36 -44.27 -11.05
N ASN A 503 -34.96 -44.32 -12.24
CA ASN A 503 -34.67 -45.30 -13.30
C ASN A 503 -33.80 -44.74 -14.44
N LYS A 504 -33.23 -43.54 -14.28
CA LYS A 504 -32.39 -42.87 -15.29
C LYS A 504 -30.91 -43.16 -15.04
N GLU A 505 -30.12 -43.16 -16.11
CA GLU A 505 -28.65 -43.22 -16.04
C GLU A 505 -28.02 -41.84 -15.82
N GLU A 506 -28.74 -40.78 -16.18
CA GLU A 506 -28.27 -39.40 -16.06
C GLU A 506 -29.37 -38.48 -15.51
N ILE A 507 -28.94 -37.44 -14.79
CA ILE A 507 -29.79 -36.34 -14.35
C ILE A 507 -29.17 -35.00 -14.71
N ASP A 508 -29.99 -34.00 -15.00
CA ASP A 508 -29.51 -32.64 -15.27
C ASP A 508 -28.84 -32.04 -14.04
N ILE A 509 -27.73 -31.31 -14.25
CA ILE A 509 -27.05 -30.57 -13.18
C ILE A 509 -27.72 -29.21 -13.00
N ILE A 510 -27.90 -28.47 -14.10
CA ILE A 510 -28.43 -27.11 -14.10
C ILE A 510 -29.96 -27.14 -13.98
N GLY A 511 -30.51 -26.29 -13.12
CA GLY A 511 -31.94 -26.25 -12.80
C GLY A 511 -32.42 -27.35 -11.84
N ASN A 512 -31.54 -28.26 -11.41
CA ASN A 512 -31.89 -29.36 -10.53
C ASN A 512 -31.75 -28.97 -9.04
N SER A 513 -32.81 -28.38 -8.50
CA SER A 513 -32.86 -27.90 -7.11
C SER A 513 -32.71 -29.02 -6.07
N ALA A 514 -33.19 -30.23 -6.37
CA ALA A 514 -33.08 -31.39 -5.50
C ALA A 514 -31.63 -31.86 -5.36
N LEU A 515 -30.91 -31.95 -6.49
CA LEU A 515 -29.47 -32.24 -6.50
C LEU A 515 -28.69 -31.14 -5.78
N ASN A 516 -28.99 -29.87 -6.06
CA ASN A 516 -28.35 -28.73 -5.40
C ASN A 516 -28.50 -28.75 -3.87
N SER A 517 -29.66 -29.17 -3.36
CA SER A 517 -29.88 -29.32 -1.91
C SER A 517 -28.88 -30.32 -1.29
N GLN A 518 -28.75 -31.52 -1.88
CA GLN A 518 -27.80 -32.53 -1.40
C GLN A 518 -26.34 -32.07 -1.54
N LEU A 519 -26.00 -31.39 -2.65
CA LEU A 519 -24.66 -30.84 -2.86
C LEU A 519 -24.34 -29.71 -1.88
N THR A 520 -25.32 -28.90 -1.49
CA THR A 520 -25.14 -27.85 -0.47
C THR A 520 -24.80 -28.48 0.89
N ASP A 521 -25.51 -29.52 1.29
CA ASP A 521 -25.21 -30.28 2.51
C ASP A 521 -23.81 -30.88 2.47
N LEU A 522 -23.44 -31.49 1.33
CA LEU A 522 -22.09 -32.04 1.13
C LEU A 522 -21.02 -30.95 1.22
N ALA A 523 -21.18 -29.84 0.51
CA ALA A 523 -20.22 -28.73 0.49
C ALA A 523 -20.00 -28.15 1.89
N ASN A 524 -21.06 -28.07 2.70
CA ASN A 524 -21.00 -27.61 4.08
C ASN A 524 -20.26 -28.59 5.00
N SER A 525 -20.38 -29.90 4.73
CA SER A 525 -19.66 -30.94 5.47
C SER A 525 -18.15 -30.99 5.18
N ILE A 526 -17.72 -30.52 4.01
CA ILE A 526 -16.30 -30.53 3.60
C ILE A 526 -15.49 -29.54 4.43
N ASN A 527 -14.48 -30.04 5.15
CA ASN A 527 -13.49 -29.23 5.84
C ASN A 527 -12.15 -29.22 5.10
N LYS A 528 -11.63 -28.03 4.84
CA LYS A 528 -10.37 -27.80 4.10
C LYS A 528 -9.28 -27.09 4.92
N LYS A 529 -9.57 -26.78 6.19
CA LYS A 529 -8.70 -25.97 7.06
C LYS A 529 -7.28 -26.56 7.15
N LYS A 530 -7.16 -27.88 7.26
CA LYS A 530 -5.87 -28.59 7.36
C LYS A 530 -5.03 -28.46 6.08
N ASP A 531 -5.64 -28.49 4.90
CA ASP A 531 -4.92 -28.31 3.65
C ASP A 531 -4.51 -26.84 3.48
N ASP A 532 -5.38 -25.89 3.84
CA ASP A 532 -5.05 -24.45 3.80
C ASP A 532 -3.93 -24.08 4.79
N GLU A 533 -3.91 -24.66 6.01
CA GLU A 533 -2.83 -24.44 6.99
C GLU A 533 -1.45 -24.88 6.45
N LYS A 534 -1.38 -25.98 5.71
CA LYS A 534 -0.13 -26.42 5.06
C LYS A 534 0.31 -25.42 4.00
N LYS A 535 -0.63 -24.88 3.23
CA LYS A 535 -0.33 -23.88 2.19
C LYS A 535 0.12 -22.56 2.78
N VAL A 536 -0.43 -22.15 3.94
CA VAL A 536 0.07 -20.97 4.67
C VAL A 536 1.56 -21.13 4.95
N GLN A 537 2.01 -22.30 5.42
CA GLN A 537 3.43 -22.52 5.64
C GLN A 537 4.24 -22.45 4.34
N SER A 538 3.76 -23.07 3.25
CA SER A 538 4.43 -22.98 1.94
C SER A 538 4.54 -21.54 1.41
N ILE A 539 3.51 -20.73 1.60
CA ILE A 539 3.53 -19.31 1.24
C ILE A 539 4.54 -18.56 2.10
N ILE A 540 4.63 -18.85 3.40
CA ILE A 540 5.63 -18.26 4.27
C ILE A 540 7.03 -18.59 3.77
N ASP A 541 7.30 -19.87 3.51
CA ASP A 541 8.63 -20.35 3.13
C ASP A 541 9.05 -19.87 1.72
N GLU A 542 8.10 -19.64 0.81
CA GLU A 542 8.38 -19.27 -0.58
C GLU A 542 8.35 -17.76 -0.86
N LEU A 543 7.51 -17.02 -0.15
CA LEU A 543 7.26 -15.60 -0.43
C LEU A 543 7.82 -14.63 0.60
N TYR A 544 7.99 -15.04 1.87
CA TYR A 544 8.73 -14.23 2.84
C TYR A 544 10.23 -14.56 2.77
N ASP A 545 11.06 -13.54 2.94
CA ASP A 545 12.52 -13.57 2.79
C ASP A 545 13.27 -13.90 4.08
#